data_AF-A0A6L8I707-F1
#
_entry.id   AF-A0A6L8I707-F1
#
_cell.length_a   1.000
_cell.length_b   1.000
_cell.length_c   1.000
_cell.angle_alpha   90.00
_cell.angle_beta   90.00
_cell.angle_gamma   90.00
#
_symmetry.space_group_name_H-M   'P 1'
#
loop_
_entity.id
_entity.type
_entity.pdbx_description
1 polymer ?
#
loop_
_entity_poly.entity_id
_entity_poly.type
_entity_poly.pdbx_seq_one_letter_code
_entity_poly.pdbx_strand_id
1 'polypeptide(L)'
;MARRADRLCILRGMKGAMRLLQDLGYDRGAKRVQRVDVFDSIDRQGAALMFQPFDKLLGAFLKQNGAAGIILNTERPLGMQRFTAAHELGHLTLGHDPHADDERILRRGPIADDRTYRQVAPEEREADAFASWFLLPSHLITAQMEVQGWDVHRFSSPATIYQASLRFGTSYAGAIYGLEREKVITRGMRHELLKAKPKDLKLELLDGHALPNPRRSDVWLLTERDEGAVIEAGRDDLFLLRLNEATGAGYV
;
A
#
# COMPACT_ATOMS: atom_id res chain seq x y z
N MET A 1 -8.70 -4.65 29.78
CA MET A 1 -8.25 -5.90 29.11
C MET A 1 -8.26 -5.77 27.58
N ALA A 2 -9.35 -5.33 26.93
CA ALA A 2 -9.43 -5.17 25.47
C ALA A 2 -8.28 -4.36 24.82
N ARG A 3 -7.97 -3.14 25.31
CA ARG A 3 -6.85 -2.33 24.76
C ARG A 3 -5.47 -3.02 24.82
N ARG A 4 -5.26 -3.92 25.78
CA ARG A 4 -4.01 -4.69 25.93
C ARG A 4 -3.95 -5.82 24.91
N ALA A 5 -5.08 -6.49 24.67
CA ALA A 5 -5.19 -7.51 23.63
C ALA A 5 -5.01 -6.92 22.23
N ASP A 6 -5.65 -5.78 21.93
CA ASP A 6 -5.50 -5.09 20.65
C ASP A 6 -4.04 -4.71 20.38
N ARG A 7 -3.34 -4.20 21.40
CA ARG A 7 -1.92 -3.86 21.30
C ARG A 7 -1.06 -5.10 21.05
N LEU A 8 -1.41 -6.25 21.63
CA LEU A 8 -0.66 -7.50 21.43
C LEU A 8 -0.79 -7.98 19.99
N CYS A 9 -1.99 -7.97 19.41
CA CYS A 9 -2.23 -8.31 18.00
C CYS A 9 -1.40 -7.41 17.08
N ILE A 10 -1.47 -6.09 17.28
CA ILE A 10 -0.69 -5.12 16.47
C ILE A 10 0.81 -5.41 16.56
N LEU A 11 1.32 -5.68 17.78
CA LEU A 11 2.74 -5.99 17.98
C LEU A 11 3.16 -7.30 17.30
N ARG A 12 2.30 -8.33 17.30
CA ARG A 12 2.59 -9.62 16.64
C ARG A 12 2.63 -9.46 15.12
N GLY A 13 1.63 -8.80 14.53
CA GLY A 13 1.61 -8.49 13.10
C GLY A 13 2.82 -7.66 12.66
N MET A 14 3.11 -6.57 13.39
CA MET A 14 4.29 -5.72 13.14
C MET A 14 5.60 -6.52 13.18
N LYS A 15 5.80 -7.37 14.21
CA LYS A 15 7.01 -8.18 14.31
C LYS A 15 7.14 -9.18 13.16
N GLY A 16 6.05 -9.81 12.76
CA GLY A 16 6.03 -10.70 11.60
C GLY A 16 6.43 -9.98 10.32
N ALA A 17 5.86 -8.81 10.07
CA ALA A 17 6.16 -8.00 8.90
C ALA A 17 7.64 -7.56 8.87
N MET A 18 8.15 -7.05 10.00
CA MET A 18 9.54 -6.61 10.10
C MET A 18 10.53 -7.75 9.87
N ARG A 19 10.23 -8.95 10.39
CA ARG A 19 11.07 -10.14 10.18
C ARG A 19 11.11 -10.51 8.71
N LEU A 20 9.95 -10.60 8.06
CA LEU A 20 9.88 -10.98 6.65
C LEU A 20 10.56 -9.94 5.75
N LEU A 21 10.41 -8.64 6.03
CA LEU A 21 11.12 -7.58 5.30
C LEU A 21 12.64 -7.73 5.39
N GLN A 22 13.17 -8.08 6.56
CA GLN A 22 14.60 -8.34 6.76
C GLN A 22 15.07 -9.59 6.03
N ASP A 23 14.29 -10.67 6.12
CA ASP A 23 14.62 -11.95 5.48
C ASP A 23 14.63 -11.81 3.93
N LEU A 24 13.74 -10.98 3.38
CA LEU A 24 13.68 -10.67 1.94
C LEU A 24 14.64 -9.53 1.51
N GLY A 25 15.30 -8.89 2.47
CA GLY A 25 16.29 -7.83 2.23
C GLY A 25 15.72 -6.50 1.75
N TYR A 26 14.45 -6.20 2.02
CA TYR A 26 13.82 -4.93 1.66
C TYR A 26 14.41 -3.74 2.42
N ASP A 27 15.06 -3.98 3.56
CA ASP A 27 15.68 -2.95 4.40
C ASP A 27 17.11 -2.56 3.95
N ARG A 28 17.62 -3.10 2.84
CA ARG A 28 19.03 -2.98 2.42
C ARG A 28 19.20 -2.55 0.96
N GLY A 29 20.31 -1.88 0.69
CA GLY A 29 20.75 -1.53 -0.66
C GLY A 29 19.69 -0.76 -1.46
N ALA A 30 19.64 -1.03 -2.77
CA ALA A 30 18.69 -0.37 -3.67
C ALA A 30 17.22 -0.70 -3.36
N LYS A 31 16.93 -1.82 -2.68
CA LYS A 31 15.55 -2.20 -2.34
C LYS A 31 14.92 -1.29 -1.28
N ARG A 32 15.72 -0.62 -0.44
CA ARG A 32 15.22 0.27 0.64
C ARG A 32 14.36 1.42 0.12
N VAL A 33 14.62 1.90 -1.11
CA VAL A 33 13.85 2.96 -1.77
C VAL A 33 12.72 2.42 -2.64
N GLN A 34 12.69 1.11 -2.93
CA GLN A 34 11.68 0.52 -3.80
C GLN A 34 10.47 0.10 -2.99
N ARG A 35 9.28 0.23 -3.57
CA ARG A 35 8.08 -0.32 -2.95
C ARG A 35 8.20 -1.84 -2.81
N VAL A 36 7.62 -2.40 -1.76
CA VAL A 36 7.68 -3.84 -1.47
C VAL A 36 6.89 -4.61 -2.53
N ASP A 37 7.51 -5.60 -3.19
CA ASP A 37 6.79 -6.50 -4.09
C ASP A 37 6.15 -7.62 -3.29
N VAL A 38 4.89 -7.41 -2.92
CA VAL A 38 4.11 -8.39 -2.15
C VAL A 38 3.82 -9.66 -2.95
N PHE A 39 3.75 -9.59 -4.28
CA PHE A 39 3.42 -10.74 -5.11
C PHE A 39 4.63 -11.68 -5.22
N ASP A 40 5.82 -11.13 -5.48
CA ASP A 40 7.10 -11.88 -5.39
C ASP A 40 7.34 -12.39 -3.96
N SER A 41 6.96 -11.61 -2.93
CA SER A 41 7.08 -12.06 -1.54
C SER A 41 6.22 -13.29 -1.24
N ILE A 42 5.00 -13.35 -1.77
CA ILE A 42 4.11 -14.52 -1.63
C ILE A 42 4.73 -15.76 -2.29
N ASP A 43 5.22 -15.61 -3.53
CA ASP A 43 5.85 -16.71 -4.27
C ASP A 43 7.09 -17.25 -3.52
N ARG A 44 7.94 -16.35 -2.99
CA ARG A 44 9.10 -16.72 -2.17
C ARG A 44 8.76 -17.38 -0.85
N GLN A 45 7.56 -17.15 -0.30
CA GLN A 45 7.05 -17.86 0.88
C GLN A 45 6.41 -19.22 0.52
N GLY A 46 6.43 -19.61 -0.74
CA GLY A 46 5.99 -20.93 -1.20
C GLY A 46 4.47 -21.07 -1.34
N ALA A 47 3.73 -19.96 -1.46
CA ALA A 47 2.30 -20.00 -1.72
C ALA A 47 2.00 -19.75 -3.20
N ALA A 48 1.10 -20.56 -3.77
CA ALA A 48 0.59 -20.30 -5.11
C ALA A 48 -0.27 -19.02 -5.12
N LEU A 49 -0.02 -18.12 -6.06
CA LEU A 49 -0.76 -16.88 -6.20
C LEU A 49 -1.63 -16.92 -7.47
N MET A 50 -2.93 -16.66 -7.33
CA MET A 50 -3.87 -16.61 -8.44
C MET A 50 -4.66 -15.30 -8.46
N PHE A 51 -4.80 -14.73 -9.65
CA PHE A 51 -5.61 -13.54 -9.90
C PHE A 51 -6.88 -13.94 -10.64
N GLN A 52 -8.05 -13.61 -10.09
CA GLN A 52 -9.33 -13.89 -10.73
C GLN A 52 -10.33 -12.75 -10.53
N PRO A 53 -11.22 -12.48 -11.51
CA PRO A 53 -12.29 -11.51 -11.34
C PRO A 53 -13.39 -12.11 -10.45
N PHE A 54 -13.73 -11.42 -9.37
CA PHE A 54 -14.88 -11.74 -8.52
C PHE A 54 -15.76 -10.52 -8.31
N ASP A 55 -17.05 -10.73 -8.07
CA ASP A 55 -17.98 -9.63 -7.78
C ASP A 55 -17.69 -9.01 -6.38
N LYS A 56 -17.76 -9.84 -5.33
CA LYS A 56 -17.72 -9.36 -3.93
C LYS A 56 -16.42 -9.71 -3.19
N LEU A 57 -15.89 -10.91 -3.39
CA LEU A 57 -14.67 -11.40 -2.72
C LEU A 57 -13.49 -10.45 -2.98
N LEU A 58 -12.70 -10.11 -1.96
CA LEU A 58 -11.48 -9.32 -2.13
C LEU A 58 -10.26 -10.20 -2.39
N GLY A 59 -10.16 -11.28 -1.61
CA GLY A 59 -9.17 -12.33 -1.76
C GLY A 59 -9.54 -13.49 -0.85
N ALA A 60 -8.77 -14.58 -0.94
CA ALA A 60 -8.92 -15.73 -0.08
C ALA A 60 -7.56 -16.39 0.14
N PHE A 61 -7.32 -16.81 1.38
CA PHE A 61 -6.23 -17.70 1.75
C PHE A 61 -6.74 -19.13 1.95
N LEU A 62 -6.00 -20.09 1.41
CA LEU A 62 -6.34 -21.50 1.42
C LEU A 62 -5.11 -22.31 1.83
N LYS A 63 -5.32 -23.36 2.63
CA LYS A 63 -4.33 -24.41 2.87
C LYS A 63 -4.96 -25.76 2.54
N GLN A 64 -4.32 -26.54 1.67
CA GLN A 64 -4.77 -27.88 1.32
C GLN A 64 -3.57 -28.80 1.13
N ASN A 65 -3.57 -29.96 1.79
CA ASN A 65 -2.53 -30.99 1.65
C ASN A 65 -1.10 -30.46 1.85
N GLY A 66 -0.91 -29.52 2.77
CA GLY A 66 0.40 -28.90 3.05
C GLY A 66 0.81 -27.80 2.06
N ALA A 67 0.04 -27.52 1.02
CA ALA A 67 0.24 -26.39 0.12
C ALA A 67 -0.61 -25.18 0.54
N ALA A 68 -0.06 -23.98 0.39
CA ALA A 68 -0.75 -22.72 0.61
C ALA A 68 -1.11 -22.07 -0.75
N GLY A 69 -2.30 -21.46 -0.81
CA GLY A 69 -2.78 -20.72 -1.97
C GLY A 69 -3.40 -19.40 -1.57
N ILE A 70 -3.15 -18.35 -2.36
CA ILE A 70 -3.73 -17.03 -2.22
C ILE A 70 -4.44 -16.66 -3.52
N ILE A 71 -5.69 -16.24 -3.41
CA ILE A 71 -6.51 -15.78 -4.53
C ILE A 71 -6.78 -14.28 -4.34
N LEU A 72 -6.61 -13.48 -5.38
CA LEU A 72 -6.85 -12.03 -5.36
C LEU A 72 -7.87 -11.60 -6.41
N ASN A 73 -8.75 -10.67 -6.04
CA ASN A 73 -9.74 -10.10 -6.95
C ASN A 73 -9.17 -8.98 -7.83
N THR A 74 -9.14 -9.21 -9.13
CA THR A 74 -8.65 -8.24 -10.13
C THR A 74 -9.58 -7.06 -10.38
N GLU A 75 -10.83 -7.11 -9.89
CA GLU A 75 -11.81 -6.02 -10.03
C GLU A 75 -11.61 -4.87 -9.04
N ARG A 76 -10.57 -4.93 -8.21
CA ARG A 76 -10.21 -3.89 -7.24
C ARG A 76 -9.00 -3.08 -7.72
N PRO A 77 -8.86 -1.80 -7.32
CA PRO A 77 -7.65 -1.03 -7.62
C PRO A 77 -6.39 -1.70 -7.08
N LEU A 78 -5.25 -1.51 -7.75
CA LEU A 78 -4.00 -2.21 -7.45
C LEU A 78 -3.56 -2.04 -5.98
N GLY A 79 -3.66 -0.84 -5.42
CA GLY A 79 -3.34 -0.60 -4.01
C GLY A 79 -4.20 -1.41 -3.03
N MET A 80 -5.44 -1.75 -3.39
CA MET A 80 -6.31 -2.63 -2.60
C MET A 80 -5.93 -4.08 -2.78
N GLN A 81 -5.65 -4.53 -4.02
CA GLN A 81 -5.16 -5.88 -4.28
C GLN A 81 -3.86 -6.16 -3.50
N ARG A 82 -2.93 -5.20 -3.48
CA ARG A 82 -1.67 -5.30 -2.73
C ARG A 82 -1.89 -5.41 -1.23
N PHE A 83 -2.81 -4.63 -0.67
CA PHE A 83 -3.16 -4.73 0.75
C PHE A 83 -3.77 -6.10 1.08
N THR A 84 -4.72 -6.58 0.28
CA THR A 84 -5.29 -7.93 0.44
C THR A 84 -4.21 -9.00 0.33
N ALA A 85 -3.33 -8.91 -0.66
CA ALA A 85 -2.19 -9.82 -0.81
C ALA A 85 -1.30 -9.86 0.44
N ALA A 86 -0.99 -8.68 1.00
CA ALA A 86 -0.18 -8.59 2.20
C ALA A 86 -0.91 -9.11 3.45
N HIS A 87 -2.23 -8.96 3.50
CA HIS A 87 -3.07 -9.51 4.56
C HIS A 87 -3.06 -11.04 4.52
N GLU A 88 -3.31 -11.65 3.36
CA GLU A 88 -3.24 -13.11 3.21
C GLU A 88 -1.82 -13.66 3.46
N LEU A 89 -0.79 -12.93 3.02
CA LEU A 89 0.61 -13.23 3.36
C LEU A 89 0.86 -13.17 4.87
N GLY A 90 0.16 -12.27 5.58
CA GLY A 90 0.19 -12.18 7.02
C GLY A 90 -0.37 -13.45 7.68
N HIS A 91 -1.51 -13.97 7.21
CA HIS A 91 -2.03 -15.26 7.68
C HIS A 91 -1.04 -16.40 7.48
N LEU A 92 -0.42 -16.48 6.30
CA LEU A 92 0.60 -17.47 6.01
C LEU A 92 1.80 -17.34 6.97
N THR A 93 2.37 -16.15 7.06
CA THR A 93 3.61 -15.87 7.82
C THR A 93 3.43 -16.07 9.32
N LEU A 94 2.25 -15.74 9.85
CA LEU A 94 1.93 -15.87 11.28
C LEU A 94 1.37 -17.25 11.66
N GLY A 95 1.19 -18.13 10.68
CA GLY A 95 0.72 -19.50 10.89
C GLY A 95 -0.77 -19.59 11.23
N HIS A 96 -1.58 -18.64 10.76
CA HIS A 96 -3.04 -18.68 10.97
C HIS A 96 -3.68 -19.78 10.13
N ASP A 97 -4.81 -20.29 10.59
CA ASP A 97 -5.63 -21.23 9.82
C ASP A 97 -6.50 -20.47 8.81
N PRO A 98 -6.77 -21.05 7.62
CA PRO A 98 -7.70 -20.46 6.67
C PRO A 98 -9.07 -20.31 7.31
N HIS A 99 -9.60 -19.09 7.35
CA HIS A 99 -10.96 -18.86 7.81
C HIS A 99 -11.92 -19.02 6.64
N ALA A 100 -12.54 -20.20 6.51
CA ALA A 100 -13.52 -20.49 5.46
C ALA A 100 -14.95 -20.02 5.80
N ASP A 101 -15.23 -19.65 7.06
CA ASP A 101 -16.61 -19.56 7.57
C ASP A 101 -17.10 -18.16 7.97
N ASP A 102 -16.30 -17.10 7.81
CA ASP A 102 -16.74 -15.76 8.18
C ASP A 102 -17.13 -14.95 6.94
N GLU A 103 -18.43 -14.75 6.73
CA GLU A 103 -19.00 -13.78 5.76
C GLU A 103 -18.45 -12.34 5.97
N ARG A 104 -17.69 -12.10 7.04
CA ARG A 104 -16.98 -10.85 7.38
C ARG A 104 -15.66 -10.66 6.63
N ILE A 105 -15.06 -11.72 6.06
CA ILE A 105 -13.87 -11.69 5.19
C ILE A 105 -14.21 -11.05 3.83
N LEU A 106 -15.49 -11.01 3.46
CA LEU A 106 -15.94 -10.57 2.15
C LEU A 106 -15.89 -9.05 1.90
N ARG A 107 -15.59 -8.19 2.90
CA ARG A 107 -15.84 -6.74 2.76
C ARG A 107 -14.93 -5.79 3.56
N ARG A 108 -13.62 -6.01 3.62
CA ARG A 108 -12.76 -5.02 4.31
C ARG A 108 -11.65 -4.49 3.42
N GLY A 109 -11.91 -3.29 2.88
CA GLY A 109 -10.85 -2.32 2.65
C GLY A 109 -10.32 -1.79 4.00
N PRO A 110 -9.23 -1.00 4.01
CA PRO A 110 -8.46 -0.60 5.20
C PRO A 110 -9.20 0.29 6.23
N ILE A 111 -10.53 0.38 6.18
CA ILE A 111 -11.35 1.31 6.93
C ILE A 111 -12.51 0.54 7.57
N ALA A 112 -12.22 -0.26 8.60
CA ALA A 112 -13.24 -0.68 9.54
C ALA A 112 -13.34 0.38 10.66
N ASP A 113 -14.56 0.81 10.99
CA ASP A 113 -14.80 1.70 12.13
C ASP A 113 -14.23 1.07 13.42
N ASP A 114 -13.56 1.88 14.25
CA ASP A 114 -12.80 1.52 15.46
C ASP A 114 -13.65 0.67 16.45
N ARG A 115 -14.98 0.83 16.38
CA ARG A 115 -15.96 0.10 17.19
C ARG A 115 -16.19 -1.34 16.71
N THR A 116 -16.09 -1.57 15.40
CA THR A 116 -16.24 -2.90 14.78
C THR A 116 -14.93 -3.68 14.71
N TYR A 117 -13.78 -2.99 14.80
CA TYR A 117 -12.45 -3.60 14.80
C TYR A 117 -12.21 -4.50 16.02
N ARG A 118 -12.72 -4.11 17.20
CA ARG A 118 -12.58 -4.92 18.44
C ARG A 118 -13.40 -6.20 18.47
N GLN A 119 -14.35 -6.36 17.56
CA GLN A 119 -15.18 -7.56 17.42
C GLN A 119 -14.65 -8.52 16.35
N VAL A 120 -13.45 -8.25 15.83
CA VAL A 120 -12.76 -9.05 14.84
C VAL A 120 -11.86 -10.06 15.55
N ALA A 121 -11.75 -11.26 15.01
CA ALA A 121 -10.81 -12.27 15.47
C ALA A 121 -9.39 -11.67 15.64
N PRO A 122 -8.64 -12.05 16.69
CA PRO A 122 -7.25 -11.63 16.87
C PRO A 122 -6.38 -11.82 15.62
N GLU A 123 -6.55 -12.92 14.90
CA GLU A 123 -5.79 -13.36 13.72
C GLU A 123 -5.89 -12.36 12.56
N GLU A 124 -7.10 -11.91 12.27
CA GLU A 124 -7.38 -10.89 11.24
C GLU A 124 -6.76 -9.53 11.60
N ARG A 125 -6.78 -9.16 12.89
CA ARG A 125 -6.15 -7.91 13.35
C ARG A 125 -4.63 -7.98 13.31
N GLU A 126 -4.08 -9.16 13.53
CA GLU A 126 -2.67 -9.46 13.34
C GLU A 126 -2.29 -9.40 11.86
N ALA A 127 -3.12 -9.93 10.96
CA ALA A 127 -2.93 -9.87 9.51
C ALA A 127 -3.05 -8.45 8.95
N ASP A 128 -4.02 -7.65 9.41
CA ASP A 128 -4.14 -6.23 9.06
C ASP A 128 -2.92 -5.42 9.51
N ALA A 129 -2.44 -5.67 10.73
CA ALA A 129 -1.22 -5.05 11.23
C ALA A 129 0.00 -5.51 10.42
N PHE A 130 0.09 -6.80 10.10
CA PHE A 130 1.15 -7.30 9.23
C PHE A 130 1.15 -6.57 7.89
N ALA A 131 0.01 -6.52 7.19
CA ALA A 131 -0.13 -5.89 5.88
C ALA A 131 0.29 -4.41 5.89
N SER A 132 -0.16 -3.68 6.92
CA SER A 132 0.16 -2.26 7.09
C SER A 132 1.66 -2.01 7.23
N TRP A 133 2.36 -2.76 8.09
CA TRP A 133 3.80 -2.59 8.30
C TRP A 133 4.64 -3.21 7.18
N PHE A 134 4.16 -4.27 6.53
CA PHE A 134 4.86 -4.94 5.45
C PHE A 134 4.89 -4.08 4.18
N LEU A 135 3.76 -3.49 3.78
CA LEU A 135 3.70 -2.69 2.56
C LEU A 135 4.28 -1.29 2.71
N LEU A 136 4.19 -0.70 3.90
CA LEU A 136 4.68 0.64 4.15
C LEU A 136 5.59 0.67 5.38
N PRO A 137 6.78 0.07 5.34
CA PRO A 137 7.70 0.13 6.47
C PRO A 137 8.27 1.54 6.65
N SER A 138 8.69 1.87 7.88
CA SER A 138 9.25 3.19 8.21
C SER A 138 10.45 3.56 7.35
N HIS A 139 11.32 2.59 7.04
CA HIS A 139 12.49 2.83 6.19
C HIS A 139 12.12 3.27 4.76
N LEU A 140 11.02 2.73 4.20
CA LEU A 140 10.56 3.10 2.86
C LEU A 140 10.01 4.54 2.85
N ILE A 141 9.25 4.91 3.89
CA ILE A 141 8.74 6.28 4.03
C ILE A 141 9.91 7.27 4.09
N THR A 142 10.88 7.02 4.97
CA THR A 142 12.06 7.90 5.12
C THR A 142 12.87 7.96 3.84
N ALA A 143 13.14 6.82 3.20
CA ALA A 143 13.94 6.79 1.98
C ALA A 143 13.26 7.52 0.80
N GLN A 144 11.94 7.39 0.66
CA GLN A 144 11.19 8.13 -0.35
C GLN A 144 11.13 9.63 -0.05
N MET A 145 11.00 10.02 1.23
CA MET A 145 11.10 11.43 1.62
C MET A 145 12.47 12.02 1.26
N GLU A 146 13.55 11.28 1.48
CA GLU A 146 14.92 11.66 1.10
C GLU A 146 15.05 11.84 -0.42
N VAL A 147 14.65 10.83 -1.21
CA VAL A 147 14.74 10.85 -2.68
C VAL A 147 13.92 12.01 -3.26
N GLN A 148 12.68 12.16 -2.82
CA GLN A 148 11.75 13.16 -3.35
C GLN A 148 11.96 14.57 -2.77
N GLY A 149 12.82 14.73 -1.76
CA GLY A 149 13.02 16.00 -1.05
C GLY A 149 11.75 16.47 -0.32
N TRP A 150 10.96 15.54 0.21
CA TRP A 150 9.75 15.86 0.95
C TRP A 150 10.05 16.02 2.43
N ASP A 151 9.81 17.22 2.96
CA ASP A 151 9.70 17.45 4.39
C ASP A 151 8.31 17.04 4.92
N VAL A 152 8.16 17.03 6.24
CA VAL A 152 6.88 16.69 6.90
C VAL A 152 5.74 17.66 6.53
N HIS A 153 6.05 18.92 6.20
CA HIS A 153 5.05 19.92 5.85
C HIS A 153 4.44 19.67 4.47
N ARG A 154 5.20 19.06 3.54
CA ARG A 154 4.68 18.65 2.22
C ARG A 154 3.51 17.68 2.31
N PHE A 155 3.43 16.87 3.37
CA PHE A 155 2.32 15.93 3.61
C PHE A 155 1.04 16.61 4.13
N SER A 156 1.00 17.95 4.23
CA SER A 156 -0.26 18.68 4.36
C SER A 156 -1.04 18.76 3.04
N SER A 157 -0.39 18.51 1.90
CA SER A 157 -1.01 18.53 0.58
C SER A 157 -1.54 17.15 0.17
N PRO A 158 -2.83 17.01 -0.17
CA PRO A 158 -3.40 15.80 -0.76
C PRO A 158 -2.66 15.33 -2.02
N ALA A 159 -2.19 16.26 -2.87
CA ALA A 159 -1.46 15.92 -4.09
C ALA A 159 -0.11 15.24 -3.79
N THR A 160 0.61 15.69 -2.76
CA THR A 160 1.83 15.03 -2.29
C THR A 160 1.53 13.62 -1.79
N ILE A 161 0.49 13.44 -0.97
CA ILE A 161 0.10 12.12 -0.46
C ILE A 161 -0.30 11.18 -1.59
N TYR A 162 -1.00 11.69 -2.59
CA TYR A 162 -1.34 10.92 -3.78
C TYR A 162 -0.07 10.40 -4.48
N GLN A 163 0.86 11.29 -4.80
CA GLN A 163 2.14 10.90 -5.43
C GLN A 163 3.00 9.98 -4.54
N ALA A 164 2.94 10.15 -3.23
CA ALA A 164 3.60 9.27 -2.26
C ALA A 164 2.96 7.87 -2.26
N SER A 165 1.62 7.79 -2.31
CA SER A 165 0.90 6.50 -2.33
C SER A 165 1.28 5.61 -3.50
N LEU A 166 1.52 6.19 -4.69
CA LEU A 166 2.02 5.49 -5.88
C LEU A 166 3.42 4.90 -5.65
N ARG A 167 4.33 5.72 -5.11
CA ARG A 167 5.71 5.33 -4.79
C ARG A 167 5.82 4.34 -3.64
N PHE A 168 4.85 4.35 -2.73
CA PHE A 168 4.71 3.34 -1.68
C PHE A 168 4.03 2.05 -2.16
N GLY A 169 3.34 2.08 -3.30
CA GLY A 169 2.49 0.98 -3.76
C GLY A 169 1.31 0.72 -2.81
N THR A 170 0.70 1.77 -2.28
CA THR A 170 -0.48 1.67 -1.40
C THR A 170 -1.65 2.45 -1.99
N SER A 171 -2.85 2.25 -1.46
CA SER A 171 -3.96 3.16 -1.75
C SER A 171 -3.72 4.53 -1.10
N TYR A 172 -4.35 5.59 -1.62
CA TYR A 172 -4.32 6.92 -1.01
C TYR A 172 -4.66 6.90 0.50
N ALA A 173 -5.73 6.21 0.87
CA ALA A 173 -6.11 6.05 2.27
C ALA A 173 -5.05 5.27 3.07
N GLY A 174 -4.52 4.17 2.50
CA GLY A 174 -3.47 3.37 3.12
C GLY A 174 -2.21 4.18 3.44
N ALA A 175 -1.78 5.04 2.50
CA ALA A 175 -0.67 5.96 2.72
C ALA A 175 -0.94 6.92 3.89
N ILE A 176 -2.13 7.51 3.98
CA ILE A 176 -2.51 8.40 5.09
C ILE A 176 -2.43 7.69 6.44
N TYR A 177 -3.04 6.50 6.55
CA TYR A 177 -3.00 5.74 7.80
C TYR A 177 -1.57 5.34 8.19
N GLY A 178 -0.76 4.94 7.20
CA GLY A 178 0.63 4.59 7.43
C GLY A 178 1.50 5.79 7.84
N LEU A 179 1.27 6.96 7.23
CA LEU A 179 1.94 8.21 7.62
C LEU A 179 1.52 8.68 9.03
N GLU A 180 0.25 8.52 9.41
CA GLU A 180 -0.21 8.79 10.79
C GLU A 180 0.45 7.84 11.78
N ARG A 181 0.52 6.55 11.42
CA ARG A 181 1.15 5.49 12.24
C ARG A 181 2.62 5.77 12.52
N GLU A 182 3.36 6.25 11.51
CA GLU A 182 4.76 6.68 11.64
C GLU A 182 4.91 8.13 12.15
N LYS A 183 3.81 8.79 12.55
CA LYS A 183 3.78 10.15 13.11
C LYS A 183 4.29 11.24 12.16
N VAL A 184 4.29 10.98 10.86
CA VAL A 184 4.61 11.99 9.82
C VAL A 184 3.48 13.01 9.71
N ILE A 185 2.23 12.56 9.90
CA ILE A 185 1.05 13.43 9.95
C ILE A 185 0.30 13.24 11.27
N THR A 186 -0.48 14.25 11.66
CA THR A 186 -1.33 14.18 12.85
C THR A 186 -2.69 13.55 12.54
N ARG A 187 -3.41 13.13 13.59
CA ARG A 187 -4.79 12.66 13.47
C ARG A 187 -5.74 13.71 12.87
N GLY A 188 -5.51 14.99 13.18
CA GLY A 188 -6.28 16.10 12.60
C GLY A 188 -6.03 16.21 11.10
N MET A 189 -4.77 16.15 10.68
CA MET A 189 -4.40 16.11 9.25
C MET A 189 -5.04 14.92 8.55
N ARG A 190 -4.97 13.71 9.12
CA ARG A 190 -5.63 12.53 8.54
C ARG A 190 -7.10 12.79 8.24
N HIS A 191 -7.85 13.36 9.19
CA HIS A 191 -9.27 13.62 9.01
C HIS A 191 -9.53 14.55 7.82
N GLU A 192 -8.72 15.60 7.65
CA GLU A 192 -8.85 16.52 6.53
C GLU A 192 -8.40 15.90 5.20
N LEU A 193 -7.26 15.21 5.18
CA LEU A 193 -6.68 14.59 3.98
C LEU A 193 -7.56 13.49 3.39
N LEU A 194 -8.30 12.74 4.22
CA LEU A 194 -9.25 11.71 3.77
C LEU A 194 -10.48 12.28 3.06
N LYS A 195 -10.74 13.60 3.13
CA LYS A 195 -11.84 14.23 2.40
C LYS A 195 -11.54 14.40 0.91
N ALA A 196 -10.25 14.48 0.55
CA ALA A 196 -9.84 14.57 -0.85
C ALA A 196 -10.11 13.26 -1.58
N LYS A 197 -10.62 13.35 -2.81
CA LYS A 197 -10.91 12.18 -3.64
C LYS A 197 -9.75 11.99 -4.63
N PRO A 198 -9.13 10.80 -4.68
CA PRO A 198 -8.04 10.53 -5.62
C PRO A 198 -8.40 10.81 -7.08
N LYS A 199 -9.66 10.61 -7.47
CA LYS A 199 -10.15 10.96 -8.82
C LYS A 199 -9.92 12.43 -9.15
N ASP A 200 -10.22 13.33 -8.21
CA ASP A 200 -10.14 14.77 -8.45
C ASP A 200 -8.67 15.20 -8.53
N LEU A 201 -7.82 14.67 -7.63
CA LEU A 201 -6.36 14.89 -7.66
C LEU A 201 -5.70 14.43 -8.98
N LYS A 202 -6.17 13.32 -9.56
CA LYS A 202 -5.71 12.83 -10.86
C LYS A 202 -6.09 13.78 -11.99
N LEU A 203 -7.33 14.27 -11.99
CA LEU A 203 -7.84 15.15 -13.03
C LEU A 203 -7.19 16.54 -12.97
N GLU A 204 -6.92 17.05 -11.77
CA GLU A 204 -6.17 18.30 -11.57
C GLU A 204 -4.76 18.26 -12.17
N LEU A 205 -4.10 17.09 -12.19
CA LEU A 205 -2.79 16.92 -12.81
C LEU A 205 -2.85 16.99 -14.34
N LEU A 206 -3.98 16.61 -14.95
CA LEU A 206 -4.07 16.37 -16.39
C LEU A 206 -4.48 17.59 -17.21
N ASP A 207 -4.76 18.74 -16.61
CA ASP A 207 -5.10 19.99 -17.30
C ASP A 207 -6.09 19.83 -18.48
N GLY A 208 -7.14 19.03 -18.27
CA GLY A 208 -8.17 18.76 -19.28
C GLY A 208 -7.91 17.57 -20.21
N HIS A 209 -6.74 16.91 -20.13
CA HIS A 209 -6.49 15.65 -20.83
C HIS A 209 -7.33 14.50 -20.25
N ALA A 210 -7.77 13.60 -21.13
CA ALA A 210 -8.58 12.45 -20.73
C ALA A 210 -7.74 11.43 -19.95
N LEU A 211 -8.26 10.98 -18.81
CA LEU A 211 -7.74 9.82 -18.09
C LEU A 211 -8.53 8.58 -18.51
N PRO A 212 -7.90 7.58 -19.17
CA PRO A 212 -8.53 6.28 -19.38
C PRO A 212 -8.97 5.73 -18.03
N ASN A 213 -10.23 5.29 -17.89
CA ASN A 213 -10.81 4.72 -16.67
C ASN A 213 -10.27 5.32 -15.33
N PRO A 214 -10.77 6.50 -14.90
CA PRO A 214 -10.27 7.20 -13.70
C PRO A 214 -10.32 6.39 -12.38
N ARG A 215 -11.04 5.28 -12.36
CA ARG A 215 -11.10 4.37 -11.21
C ARG A 215 -9.89 3.43 -11.12
N ARG A 216 -9.29 3.06 -12.25
CA ARG A 216 -8.21 2.07 -12.33
C ARG A 216 -6.86 2.70 -12.65
N SER A 217 -6.85 3.73 -13.48
CA SER A 217 -5.61 4.36 -13.94
C SER A 217 -5.12 5.41 -12.98
N ASP A 218 -3.82 5.42 -12.75
CA ASP A 218 -3.11 6.42 -11.97
C ASP A 218 -2.37 7.43 -12.87
N VAL A 219 -2.01 8.55 -12.26
CA VAL A 219 -1.33 9.67 -12.91
C VAL A 219 -0.04 9.94 -12.13
N TRP A 220 1.08 9.59 -12.74
CA TRP A 220 2.41 9.71 -12.16
C TRP A 220 3.00 11.07 -12.53
N LEU A 221 3.29 11.90 -11.54
CA LEU A 221 4.09 13.10 -11.75
C LEU A 221 5.56 12.71 -11.54
N LEU A 222 6.31 12.67 -12.64
CA LEU A 222 7.72 12.36 -12.68
C LEU A 222 8.55 13.64 -12.79
N THR A 223 9.63 13.67 -12.01
CA THR A 223 10.61 14.75 -11.98
C THR A 223 12.02 14.18 -12.12
N GLU A 224 13.04 15.03 -12.19
CA GLU A 224 14.46 14.61 -12.13
C GLU A 224 14.78 13.75 -10.89
N ARG A 225 13.99 13.86 -9.81
CA ARG A 225 14.17 13.04 -8.60
C ARG A 225 13.77 11.58 -8.78
N ASP A 226 13.07 11.26 -9.85
CA ASP A 226 12.70 9.89 -10.21
C ASP A 226 13.72 9.25 -11.18
N GLU A 227 14.85 9.92 -11.46
CA GLU A 227 15.93 9.36 -12.26
C GLU A 227 16.49 8.08 -11.64
N GLY A 228 16.60 7.03 -12.46
CA GLY A 228 17.05 5.71 -12.03
C GLY A 228 16.07 4.94 -11.14
N ALA A 229 14.88 5.50 -10.87
CA ALA A 229 13.85 4.82 -10.10
C ALA A 229 13.18 3.70 -10.91
N VAL A 230 12.83 2.60 -10.24
CA VAL A 230 11.95 1.58 -10.80
C VAL A 230 10.51 2.03 -10.57
N ILE A 231 9.81 2.33 -11.67
CA ILE A 231 8.40 2.73 -11.64
C ILE A 231 7.53 1.57 -12.11
N GLU A 232 6.70 1.06 -11.21
CA GLU A 232 5.79 -0.04 -11.49
C GLU A 232 4.35 0.51 -11.62
N ALA A 233 4.02 0.96 -12.83
CA ALA A 233 2.73 1.53 -13.19
C ALA A 233 1.77 0.49 -13.80
N GLY A 234 0.47 0.77 -13.72
CA GLY A 234 -0.55 0.02 -14.45
C GLY A 234 -0.51 0.29 -15.95
N ARG A 235 -1.10 -0.61 -16.74
CA ARG A 235 -1.15 -0.52 -18.21
C ARG A 235 -1.76 0.79 -18.73
N ASP A 236 -2.76 1.31 -18.02
CA ASP A 236 -3.54 2.48 -18.42
C ASP A 236 -3.12 3.75 -17.67
N ASP A 237 -2.05 3.67 -16.86
CA ASP A 237 -1.52 4.81 -16.12
C ASP A 237 -0.89 5.85 -17.05
N LEU A 238 -1.00 7.12 -16.67
CA LEU A 238 -0.39 8.24 -17.39
C LEU A 238 0.83 8.77 -16.65
N PHE A 239 1.85 9.18 -17.42
CA PHE A 239 3.05 9.80 -16.89
C PHE A 239 3.12 11.27 -17.33
N LEU A 240 3.23 12.17 -16.37
CA LEU A 240 3.49 13.58 -16.57
C LEU A 240 4.93 13.87 -16.20
N LEU A 241 5.72 14.22 -17.21
CA LEU A 241 7.11 14.59 -17.06
C LEU A 241 7.20 16.10 -16.90
N ARG A 242 7.58 16.58 -15.71
CA ARG A 242 7.89 18.00 -15.51
C ARG A 242 9.40 18.18 -15.59
N LEU A 243 9.87 18.56 -16.77
CA LEU A 243 11.27 18.82 -17.05
C LEU A 243 11.58 20.30 -16.79
N ASN A 244 12.69 20.58 -16.13
CA ASN A 244 13.19 21.95 -16.06
C ASN A 244 13.75 22.32 -17.42
N GLU A 245 13.23 23.38 -18.03
CA GLU A 245 13.84 23.95 -19.23
C GLU A 245 15.08 24.74 -18.82
N ALA A 246 16.26 24.17 -19.06
CA ALA A 246 17.51 24.93 -19.00
C ALA A 246 17.54 25.86 -20.21
N THR A 247 17.05 27.09 -20.06
CA THR A 247 17.21 28.15 -21.08
C THR A 247 18.69 28.53 -21.15
N GLY A 248 19.45 27.82 -22.00
CA GLY A 248 20.89 27.99 -22.06
C GLY A 248 21.59 27.24 -23.19
N ALA A 249 21.21 27.51 -24.44
CA ALA A 249 22.09 27.41 -25.61
C ALA A 249 21.47 28.14 -26.82
N GLY A 250 21.33 29.47 -26.72
CA GLY A 250 21.27 30.29 -27.92
C GLY A 250 22.66 30.26 -28.57
N TYR A 251 22.79 29.58 -29.70
CA TYR A 251 23.94 29.75 -30.58
C TYR A 251 23.86 31.19 -31.14
N VAL A 252 24.85 32.03 -30.82
CA VAL A 252 25.19 33.25 -31.57
C VAL A 252 26.45 32.96 -32.36
#